data_AF-F2UCM0-F1
#
_entry.id   AF-F2UCM0-F1
#
_cell.length_a   1.000
_cell.length_b   1.000
_cell.length_c   1.000
_cell.angle_alpha   90.00
_cell.angle_beta   90.00
_cell.angle_gamma   90.00
#
_symmetry.space_group_name_H-M   'P 1'
#
loop_
_entity.id
_entity.type
_entity.pdbx_description
1 polymer ?
#
loop_
_entity_poly.entity_id
_entity_poly.type
_entity_poly.pdbx_seq_one_letter_code
_entity_poly.pdbx_strand_id
1 'polypeptide(L)'
;MDEENTPVTVAGMQFDELSKIRVLDPEKHEQTEELGEECRTFLEKINSFHTVMGGFVELVDRLAKAVDDEKMKAIGARAAVDSLSKKRQSEEQLLQAMIAEKRAELERLQVEQDSLERVIQDQDQFITTHVMNK
;
A
#
# COMPACT_ATOMS: atom_id res chain seq x y z
N MET A 1 27.32 -72.13 -26.97
CA MET A 1 26.12 -72.85 -26.51
C MET A 1 25.98 -72.43 -25.07
N ASP A 2 25.48 -71.22 -24.87
CA ASP A 2 25.30 -70.65 -23.55
C ASP A 2 23.92 -71.11 -23.09
N GLU A 3 23.91 -72.00 -22.10
CA GLU A 3 22.70 -72.47 -21.46
C GLU A 3 21.97 -71.27 -20.85
N GLU A 4 20.90 -70.88 -21.53
CA GLU A 4 19.90 -69.93 -21.08
C GLU A 4 19.34 -70.47 -19.76
N ASN A 5 19.81 -69.89 -18.64
CA ASN A 5 19.43 -70.24 -17.28
C ASN A 5 17.96 -69.87 -17.05
N THR A 6 17.08 -70.72 -17.56
CA THR A 6 15.64 -70.60 -17.43
C THR A 6 15.24 -70.99 -16.01
N PRO A 7 14.63 -70.10 -15.22
CA PRO A 7 14.28 -70.40 -13.83
C PRO A 7 13.30 -71.57 -13.79
N VAL A 8 13.70 -72.65 -13.13
CA VAL A 8 12.92 -73.88 -12.97
C VAL A 8 11.60 -73.52 -12.29
N THR A 9 10.50 -73.64 -13.03
CA THR A 9 9.16 -73.28 -12.55
C THR A 9 8.40 -74.55 -12.19
N VAL A 10 8.06 -74.72 -10.92
CA VAL A 10 7.23 -75.84 -10.44
C VAL A 10 5.98 -75.26 -9.79
N ALA A 11 4.80 -75.59 -10.31
CA ALA A 11 3.50 -75.16 -9.79
C ALA A 11 3.31 -73.63 -9.64
N GLY A 12 3.93 -72.83 -10.52
CA GLY A 12 3.88 -71.37 -10.47
C GLY A 12 4.86 -70.73 -9.47
N MET A 13 5.76 -71.54 -8.91
CA MET A 13 6.86 -71.09 -8.04
C MET A 13 8.19 -71.19 -8.79
N GLN A 14 9.00 -70.15 -8.69
CA GLN A 14 10.32 -70.02 -9.28
C GLN A 14 11.36 -69.93 -8.16
N PHE A 15 12.54 -70.51 -8.39
CA PHE A 15 13.69 -70.33 -7.51
C PHE A 15 14.50 -69.13 -7.98
N ASP A 16 14.77 -68.18 -7.08
CA ASP A 16 15.68 -67.07 -7.36
C ASP A 16 17.15 -67.51 -7.27
N GLU A 17 18.08 -66.62 -7.66
CA GLU A 17 19.54 -66.86 -7.61
C GLU A 17 20.08 -67.14 -6.19
N LEU A 18 19.27 -66.91 -5.15
CA LEU A 18 19.57 -67.16 -3.74
C LEU A 18 18.84 -68.41 -3.20
N SER A 19 18.29 -69.25 -4.08
CA SER A 19 17.53 -70.47 -3.74
C SER A 19 16.29 -70.23 -2.89
N LYS A 20 15.72 -69.02 -2.91
CA LYS A 20 14.44 -68.72 -2.27
C LYS A 20 13.31 -69.02 -3.24
N ILE A 21 12.26 -69.65 -2.72
CA ILE A 21 11.02 -69.90 -3.48
C ILE A 21 10.27 -68.58 -3.60
N ARG A 22 10.06 -68.12 -4.84
CA ARG A 22 9.25 -66.94 -5.16
C ARG A 22 8.09 -67.33 -6.08
N VAL A 23 6.97 -66.63 -5.93
CA VAL A 23 5.80 -66.78 -6.82
C VAL A 23 5.86 -65.77 -7.97
N LEU A 24 6.66 -64.72 -7.82
CA LEU A 24 6.86 -63.65 -8.81
C LEU A 24 8.27 -63.76 -9.41
N ASP A 25 8.35 -63.52 -10.71
CA ASP A 25 9.61 -63.40 -11.46
C ASP A 25 10.58 -62.42 -10.77
N PRO A 26 11.83 -62.81 -10.45
CA PRO A 26 12.79 -61.97 -9.75
C PRO A 26 12.94 -60.57 -10.35
N GLU A 27 12.95 -60.45 -11.67
CA GLU A 27 13.06 -59.15 -12.37
C GLU A 27 11.81 -58.29 -12.14
N LYS A 28 10.62 -58.89 -12.20
CA LYS A 28 9.35 -58.20 -11.93
C LYS A 28 9.20 -57.81 -10.47
N HIS A 29 9.77 -58.61 -9.57
CA HIS A 29 9.80 -58.29 -8.13
C HIS A 29 10.69 -57.08 -7.86
N GLU A 30 11.90 -57.04 -8.41
CA GLU A 30 12.83 -55.92 -8.26
C GLU A 30 12.24 -54.62 -8.84
N GLN A 31 11.67 -54.67 -10.06
CA GLN A 31 10.97 -53.53 -10.65
C GLN A 31 9.79 -53.03 -9.81
N THR A 32 9.07 -53.94 -9.15
CA THR A 32 7.94 -53.57 -8.27
C THR A 32 8.42 -52.89 -6.98
N GLU A 33 9.52 -53.35 -6.41
CA GLU A 33 10.14 -52.72 -5.23
C GLU A 33 10.73 -51.35 -5.58
N GLU A 34 11.44 -51.23 -6.70
CA GLU A 34 11.97 -49.95 -7.20
C GLU A 34 10.86 -48.93 -7.42
N LEU A 35 9.78 -49.34 -8.10
CA LEU A 35 8.59 -48.49 -8.28
C LEU A 35 7.97 -48.07 -6.94
N GLY A 36 7.96 -48.96 -5.95
CA GLY A 36 7.48 -48.66 -4.60
C GLY A 36 8.31 -47.57 -3.90
N GLU A 37 9.64 -47.63 -4.00
CA GLU A 37 10.54 -46.63 -3.44
C GLU A 37 10.47 -45.29 -4.18
N GLU A 38 10.35 -45.32 -5.51
CA GLU A 38 10.13 -44.12 -6.32
C GLU A 38 8.80 -43.43 -5.95
N CYS A 39 7.72 -44.20 -5.82
CA CYS A 39 6.43 -43.68 -5.37
C CYS A 39 6.53 -43.05 -3.98
N ARG A 40 7.23 -43.68 -3.03
CA ARG A 40 7.45 -43.12 -1.69
C ARG A 40 8.20 -41.79 -1.77
N THR A 41 9.31 -41.76 -2.50
CA THR A 41 10.11 -40.54 -2.70
C THR A 41 9.31 -39.42 -3.37
N PHE A 42 8.46 -39.76 -4.33
CA PHE A 42 7.57 -38.82 -5.00
C PHE A 42 6.56 -38.20 -4.03
N LEU A 43 5.93 -39.02 -3.18
CA LEU A 43 4.99 -38.54 -2.15
C LEU A 43 5.68 -37.61 -1.14
N GLU A 44 6.90 -37.94 -0.71
CA GLU A 44 7.68 -37.07 0.18
C GLU A 44 7.98 -35.71 -0.46
N LYS A 45 8.38 -35.70 -1.74
CA LYS A 45 8.61 -34.46 -2.49
C LYS A 45 7.33 -33.63 -2.63
N ILE A 46 6.18 -34.27 -2.90
CA ILE A 46 4.89 -33.58 -2.97
C ILE A 46 4.52 -32.95 -1.62
N ASN A 47 4.71 -33.67 -0.52
CA ASN A 47 4.41 -33.15 0.81
C ASN A 47 5.30 -31.95 1.17
N SER A 48 6.60 -32.02 0.83
CA SER A 48 7.53 -30.89 0.98
C SER A 48 7.08 -29.70 0.13
N PHE A 49 6.73 -29.93 -1.14
CA PHE A 49 6.22 -28.89 -2.03
C PHE A 49 4.94 -28.22 -1.47
N HIS A 50 3.97 -29.00 -0.99
CA HIS A 50 2.77 -28.48 -0.36
C HIS A 50 3.07 -27.63 0.87
N THR A 51 4.06 -28.04 1.68
CA THR A 51 4.49 -27.27 2.85
C THR A 51 5.08 -25.91 2.45
N VAL A 52 5.95 -25.89 1.44
CA VAL A 52 6.53 -24.65 0.91
C VAL A 52 5.45 -23.76 0.32
N MET A 53 4.53 -24.32 -0.46
CA MET A 53 3.41 -23.57 -1.03
C MET A 53 2.50 -22.99 0.04
N GLY A 54 2.22 -23.71 1.12
CA GLY A 54 1.48 -23.19 2.27
C GLY A 54 2.16 -21.96 2.88
N GLY A 55 3.47 -22.06 3.13
CA GLY A 55 4.24 -20.92 3.63
C GLY A 55 4.29 -19.73 2.65
N PHE A 56 4.33 -20.00 1.35
CA PHE A 56 4.29 -18.96 0.32
C PHE A 56 2.93 -18.23 0.30
N VAL A 57 1.82 -18.96 0.37
CA VAL A 57 0.47 -18.38 0.46
C VAL A 57 0.35 -17.46 1.69
N GLU A 58 0.82 -17.91 2.86
CA GLU A 58 0.83 -17.07 4.08
C GLU A 58 1.71 -15.82 3.95
N LEU A 59 2.83 -15.91 3.23
CA LEU A 59 3.70 -14.77 2.98
C LEU A 59 3.01 -13.76 2.06
N VAL A 60 2.38 -14.23 0.99
CA VAL A 60 1.62 -13.39 0.06
C VAL A 60 0.46 -12.69 0.78
N ASP A 61 -0.28 -13.40 1.63
CA ASP A 61 -1.37 -12.83 2.42
C ASP A 61 -0.90 -11.74 3.40
N ARG A 62 0.24 -11.96 4.06
CA ARG A 62 0.85 -10.93 4.93
C ARG A 62 1.30 -9.72 4.14
N LEU A 63 1.90 -9.93 2.97
CA LEU A 63 2.33 -8.84 2.09
C LEU A 63 1.13 -8.04 1.58
N ALA A 64 0.05 -8.70 1.17
CA ALA A 64 -1.18 -8.03 0.73
C ALA A 64 -1.76 -7.14 1.84
N LYS A 65 -1.86 -7.64 3.07
CA LYS A 65 -2.31 -6.86 4.23
C LYS A 65 -1.42 -5.64 4.49
N ALA A 66 -0.10 -5.83 4.47
CA ALA A 66 0.84 -4.73 4.69
C ALA A 66 0.74 -3.64 3.61
N VAL A 67 0.53 -4.04 2.34
CA VAL A 67 0.33 -3.12 1.23
C VAL A 67 -0.97 -2.33 1.39
N ASP A 68 -2.06 -2.99 1.77
CA ASP A 68 -3.34 -2.31 1.99
C ASP A 68 -3.29 -1.34 3.18
N ASP A 69 -2.64 -1.71 4.27
CA ASP A 69 -2.43 -0.83 5.43
C ASP A 69 -1.65 0.43 5.04
N GLU A 70 -0.56 0.28 4.28
CA GLU A 70 0.26 1.41 3.86
C GLU A 70 -0.46 2.28 2.82
N LYS A 71 -1.23 1.66 1.92
CA LYS A 71 -2.10 2.38 0.98
C LYS A 71 -3.13 3.24 1.73
N MET A 72 -3.76 2.70 2.77
CA MET A 72 -4.71 3.46 3.59
C MET A 72 -4.05 4.66 4.30
N LYS A 73 -2.85 4.47 4.87
CA LYS A 73 -2.08 5.58 5.46
C LYS A 73 -1.75 6.66 4.43
N ALA A 74 -1.30 6.27 3.23
CA ALA A 74 -0.98 7.21 2.17
C ALA A 74 -2.21 8.03 1.72
N ILE A 75 -3.37 7.37 1.58
CA ILE A 75 -4.64 8.05 1.29
C ILE A 75 -5.00 9.03 2.41
N GLY A 76 -4.87 8.61 3.68
CA GLY A 76 -5.13 9.47 4.84
C GLY A 76 -4.22 10.69 4.89
N ALA A 77 -2.92 10.51 4.67
CA ALA A 77 -1.95 11.61 4.62
C ALA A 77 -2.28 12.59 3.49
N ARG A 78 -2.64 12.09 2.30
CA ARG A 78 -3.06 12.93 1.17
C ARG A 78 -4.31 13.74 1.50
N ALA A 79 -5.34 13.11 2.07
CA ALA A 79 -6.56 13.78 2.47
C ALA A 79 -6.29 14.88 3.52
N ALA A 80 -5.39 14.63 4.47
CA ALA A 80 -4.98 15.64 5.44
C ALA A 80 -4.34 16.86 4.77
N VAL A 81 -3.40 16.64 3.85
CA VAL A 81 -2.74 17.73 3.08
C VAL A 81 -3.75 18.53 2.24
N ASP A 82 -4.67 17.85 1.56
CA ASP A 82 -5.71 18.51 0.75
C ASP A 82 -6.63 19.35 1.64
N SER A 83 -7.02 18.84 2.80
CA SER A 83 -7.86 19.55 3.77
C SER A 83 -7.16 20.80 4.33
N LEU A 84 -5.87 20.69 4.65
CA LEU A 84 -5.07 21.80 5.15
C LEU A 84 -4.89 22.88 4.08
N SER A 85 -4.69 22.48 2.83
CA SER A 85 -4.57 23.39 1.70
C SER A 85 -5.86 24.18 1.47
N LYS A 86 -7.02 23.52 1.54
CA LYS A 86 -8.34 24.19 1.46
C LYS A 86 -8.58 25.15 2.62
N LYS A 87 -8.23 24.74 3.85
CA LYS A 87 -8.33 25.60 5.03
C LYS A 87 -7.45 26.85 4.87
N ARG A 88 -6.19 26.67 4.48
CA ARG A 88 -5.24 27.76 4.23
C ARG A 88 -5.78 28.74 3.17
N GLN A 89 -6.31 28.23 2.06
CA GLN A 89 -6.89 29.07 1.01
C GLN A 89 -8.09 29.89 1.52
N SER A 90 -8.98 29.27 2.30
CA SER A 90 -10.13 29.97 2.89
C SER A 90 -9.70 31.05 3.87
N GLU A 91 -8.69 30.77 4.70
CA GLU A 91 -8.14 31.74 5.66
C GLU A 91 -7.50 32.93 4.93
N GLU A 92 -6.75 32.67 3.86
CA GLU A 92 -6.13 33.70 3.04
C GLU A 92 -7.17 34.61 2.39
N GLN A 93 -8.25 34.05 1.84
CA GLN A 93 -9.37 34.82 1.29
C GLN A 93 -10.06 35.69 2.34
N LEU A 94 -10.30 35.14 3.53
CA LEU A 94 -10.89 35.89 4.64
C LEU A 94 -10.00 37.06 5.07
N LEU A 95 -8.70 36.83 5.22
CA LEU A 95 -7.74 37.86 5.59
C LEU A 95 -7.66 38.96 4.52
N GLN A 96 -7.66 38.59 3.24
CA GLN A 96 -7.70 39.57 2.15
C GLN A 96 -8.97 40.43 2.17
N ALA A 97 -10.13 39.83 2.45
CA ALA A 97 -11.38 40.57 2.60
C ALA A 97 -11.33 41.55 3.78
N MET A 98 -10.82 41.12 4.94
CA MET A 98 -10.63 42.00 6.11
C MET A 98 -9.67 43.15 5.83
N ILE A 99 -8.57 42.88 5.11
CA ILE A 99 -7.61 43.92 4.71
C ILE A 99 -8.29 44.94 3.78
N ALA A 100 -9.08 44.47 2.81
CA ALA A 100 -9.81 45.34 1.89
C ALA A 100 -10.83 46.23 2.63
N GLU A 101 -11.59 45.65 3.56
CA GLU A 101 -12.53 46.38 4.42
C GLU A 101 -11.82 47.47 5.23
N LYS A 102 -10.71 47.13 5.90
CA LYS A 102 -9.95 48.09 6.71
C LYS A 102 -9.32 49.20 5.88
N ARG A 103 -8.88 48.91 4.65
CA ARG A 103 -8.37 49.93 3.72
C ARG A 103 -9.47 50.90 3.29
N ALA A 104 -10.66 50.39 2.96
CA ALA A 104 -11.79 51.22 2.59
C ALA A 104 -12.26 52.11 3.76
N GLU A 105 -12.26 51.56 4.98
CA GLU A 105 -12.56 52.32 6.20
C GLU A 105 -11.54 53.45 6.42
N LEU A 106 -10.25 53.16 6.24
CA LEU A 106 -9.18 54.14 6.37
C LEU A 106 -9.30 55.26 5.32
N GLU A 107 -9.55 54.92 4.06
CA GLU A 107 -9.74 55.91 2.99
C GLU A 107 -10.93 56.83 3.28
N ARG A 108 -12.05 56.27 3.77
CA ARG A 108 -13.21 57.05 4.19
C ARG A 108 -12.86 58.05 5.30
N LEU A 109 -12.12 57.59 6.32
CA LEU A 109 -11.70 58.43 7.44
C LEU A 109 -10.74 59.55 7.00
N GLN A 110 -9.84 59.27 6.04
CA GLN A 110 -8.95 60.29 5.47
C GLN A 110 -9.75 61.38 4.74
N VAL A 111 -10.73 60.99 3.92
CA VAL A 111 -11.60 61.96 3.23
C VAL A 111 -12.39 62.81 4.23
N GLU A 112 -12.88 62.20 5.31
CA GLU A 112 -13.58 62.92 6.39
C GLU A 112 -12.66 63.91 7.11
N GLN A 113 -11.43 63.50 7.43
CA GLN A 113 -10.42 64.36 8.01
C GLN A 113 -10.12 65.57 7.11
N ASP A 114 -9.83 65.34 5.83
CA ASP A 114 -9.52 66.41 4.86
C ASP A 114 -10.68 67.41 4.74
N SER A 115 -11.92 66.92 4.82
CA SER A 115 -13.13 67.76 4.78
C SER A 115 -13.22 68.65 6.03
N LEU A 116 -13.00 68.08 7.21
CA LEU A 116 -13.02 68.82 8.48
C LEU A 116 -11.90 69.86 8.55
N GLU A 117 -10.70 69.52 8.08
CA GLU A 117 -9.57 70.46 8.03
C GLU A 117 -9.88 71.68 7.15
N ARG A 118 -10.57 71.49 6.01
CA ARG A 118 -11.02 72.62 5.17
C ARG A 118 -12.04 73.50 5.91
N VAL A 119 -13.02 72.89 6.57
CA VAL A 119 -14.01 73.64 7.36
C VAL A 119 -13.34 74.46 8.46
N ILE A 120 -12.34 73.89 9.14
CA ILE A 120 -11.56 74.61 10.17
C ILE A 120 -10.82 75.79 9.54
N GLN A 121 -10.13 75.60 8.42
CA GLN A 121 -9.43 76.68 7.71
C GLN A 121 -10.39 77.81 7.28
N ASP A 122 -11.55 77.46 6.75
CA ASP A 122 -12.58 78.44 6.35
C ASP A 122 -13.08 79.24 7.56
N GLN A 123 -13.29 78.58 8.70
CA GLN A 123 -13.69 79.23 9.96
C GLN A 123 -12.59 80.16 10.50
N ASP A 124 -11.33 79.73 10.52
CA ASP A 124 -10.20 80.55 10.97
C ASP A 124 -10.01 81.80 10.09
N GLN A 125 -10.16 81.63 8.77
CA GLN A 125 -10.12 82.75 7.83
C GLN A 125 -11.27 83.73 8.06
N PHE A 126 -12.48 83.21 8.30
CA PHE A 126 -13.64 84.04 8.61
C PHE A 126 -13.42 84.88 9.88
N ILE A 127 -12.96 84.26 10.97
CA ILE A 127 -12.66 84.92 12.24
C ILE A 127 -11.59 86.00 12.04
N THR A 128 -10.48 85.66 11.40
CA THR A 128 -9.38 86.59 11.14
C THR A 128 -9.84 87.81 10.35
N THR A 129 -10.64 87.58 9.30
CA THR A 129 -11.05 88.66 8.39
C THR A 129 -12.15 89.55 8.98
N HIS A 130 -13.12 88.98 9.70
CA HIS A 130 -14.35 89.69 10.08
C HIS A 130 -14.46 90.05 11.57
N VAL A 131 -13.81 89.27 12.44
CA VAL A 131 -13.87 89.45 13.89
C VAL A 131 -12.64 90.20 14.42
N MET A 132 -11.45 89.91 13.89
CA MET A 132 -10.20 90.52 14.38
C MET A 132 -9.77 91.80 13.67
N ASN A 133 -10.20 92.03 12.42
CA ASN A 133 -9.85 93.24 11.64
C ASN A 133 -10.91 94.37 11.74
N LYS A 134 -11.69 94.40 12.81
CA LYS A 134 -12.58 95.52 13.19
C LYS A 134 -12.01 96.21 14.43
#